data_AF-A0A6N7IVF9-F1
#
_entry.id   AF-A0A6N7IVF9-F1
#
_cell.length_a   1.000
_cell.length_b   1.000
_cell.length_c   1.000
_cell.angle_alpha   90.00
_cell.angle_beta   90.00
_cell.angle_gamma   90.00
#
_symmetry.space_group_name_H-M   'P 1'
#
loop_
_entity.id
_entity.type
_entity.pdbx_description
1 polymer ?
#
loop_
_entity_poly.entity_id
_entity_poly.type
_entity_poly.pdbx_seq_one_letter_code
_entity_poly.pdbx_strand_id
1 'polypeptide(L)' 'MKLLVTGATGQLGTLVVKHLLTKVPAEQIAVSVRNPQKAAHL' A
#
# COMPACT_ATOMS: atom_id res chain seq x y z
N MET A 1 -0.91 -12.68 9.83
CA MET A 1 -0.12 -12.69 8.57
C MET A 1 -0.15 -11.27 8.01
N LYS A 2 0.92 -10.77 7.36
CA LYS A 2 0.94 -9.41 6.77
C LYS A 2 1.14 -9.48 5.25
N LEU A 3 0.43 -8.63 4.51
CA LEU A 3 0.58 -8.42 3.07
C LEU A 3 1.56 -7.26 2.84
N LEU A 4 2.61 -7.49 2.06
CA LEU A 4 3.57 -6.45 1.70
C LEU A 4 3.37 -6.03 0.24
N VAL A 5 3.03 -4.76 0.00
CA VAL A 5 2.96 -4.17 -1.33
C VAL A 5 4.21 -3.35 -1.60
N THR A 6 5.04 -3.78 -2.54
CA THR A 6 6.20 -3.01 -3.02
C THR A 6 5.78 -2.06 -4.13
N GLY A 7 6.50 -0.95 -4.31
CA GLY A 7 6.15 0.04 -5.33
C GLY A 7 4.76 0.66 -5.11
N ALA A 8 4.33 0.76 -3.85
CA ALA A 8 2.97 1.12 -3.48
C ALA A 8 2.52 2.51 -3.96
N THR A 9 3.45 3.41 -4.29
CA THR A 9 3.17 4.74 -4.84
C THR A 9 3.16 4.77 -6.38
N GLY A 10 3.32 3.63 -7.05
CA GLY A 10 3.21 3.50 -8.50
C GLY A 10 1.76 3.40 -8.96
N GLN A 11 1.51 3.54 -10.26
CA GLN A 11 0.15 3.53 -10.84
C GLN A 11 -0.66 2.31 -10.40
N LEU A 12 -0.09 1.11 -10.51
CA LEU A 12 -0.74 -0.12 -10.06
C LEU A 12 -0.73 -0.27 -8.54
N GLY A 13 0.39 0.04 -7.89
CA GLY A 13 0.56 -0.13 -6.44
C GLY A 13 -0.50 0.62 -5.64
N THR A 14 -0.80 1.87 -6.03
CA THR A 14 -1.82 2.69 -5.38
C THR A 14 -3.21 2.05 -5.50
N LEU A 15 -3.55 1.50 -6.67
CA LEU A 15 -4.84 0.84 -6.88
C LEU A 15 -4.95 -0.45 -6.07
N VAL A 16 -3.86 -1.23 -5.99
CA VAL A 16 -3.81 -2.44 -5.18
C VAL A 16 -4.01 -2.13 -3.70
N VAL A 17 -3.30 -1.13 -3.15
CA VAL A 17 -3.46 -0.72 -1.74
C VAL A 17 -4.89 -0.28 -1.46
N LYS A 18 -5.47 0.59 -2.31
CA LYS A 18 -6.86 1.03 -2.18
C LYS A 18 -7.84 -0.15 -2.18
N HIS A 19 -7.65 -1.12 -3.06
CA HIS A 19 -8.52 -2.29 -3.12
C HIS A 19 -8.35 -3.19 -1.90
N LEU A 20 -7.12 -3.42 -1.42
CA LEU A 20 -6.85 -4.23 -0.24
C LEU A 20 -7.47 -3.63 1.02
N LEU A 21 -7.46 -2.30 1.17
CA LEU A 21 -8.11 -1.62 2.29
C LEU A 21 -9.63 -1.86 2.35
N THR A 22 -10.27 -2.27 1.26
CA THR A 22 -11.70 -2.67 1.26
C THR A 22 -11.93 -4.11 1.66
N LYS A 23 -10.87 -4.93 1.75
CA LYS A 23 -10.96 -6.39 1.94
C LYS A 23 -10.35 -6.88 3.23
N VAL A 24 -9.35 -6.18 3.76
CA VAL A 24 -8.64 -6.57 4.98
C VAL A 24 -8.38 -5.35 5.86
N PRO A 25 -8.24 -5.54 7.19
CA PRO A 25 -7.84 -4.45 8.09
C PRO A 25 -6.50 -3.83 7.70
N ALA A 26 -6.36 -2.52 7.88
CA ALA A 26 -5.17 -1.77 7.49
C ALA A 26 -3.91 -2.26 8.21
N GLU A 27 -4.02 -2.75 9.44
CA GLU A 27 -2.88 -3.27 10.22
C GLU A 27 -2.25 -4.53 9.60
N GLN A 28 -2.98 -5.19 8.69
CA GLN A 28 -2.51 -6.35 7.94
C GLN A 28 -1.77 -5.98 6.66
N ILE A 29 -1.74 -4.70 6.27
CA ILE A 29 -1.09 -4.20 5.06
C ILE A 29 0.17 -3.43 5.44
N ALA A 30 1.29 -3.79 4.83
CA ALA A 30 2.53 -3.03 4.86
C ALA A 30 2.88 -2.57 3.45
N VAL A 31 3.46 -1.37 3.33
CA VAL A 31 3.93 -0.85 2.04
C VAL A 31 5.44 -0.62 2.08
N SER A 32 6.11 -0.95 0.97
CA SER A 32 7.52 -0.62 0.75
C SER A 32 7.63 0.37 -0.41
N VAL A 33 8.22 1.53 -0.10
CA VAL A 33 8.32 2.68 -1.00
C VAL A 33 9.73 3.23 -0.95
N ARG A 34 10.19 3.83 -2.06
CA ARG A 34 11.51 4.46 -2.12
C ARG A 34 11.58 5.78 -1.35
N ASN A 35 10.47 6.53 -1.35
CA ASN A 35 10.35 7.84 -0.70
C ASN A 35 9.06 7.82 0.15
N PRO A 36 9.18 7.80 1.48
CA PRO A 36 8.02 7.79 2.39
C PRO A 36 7.11 9.00 2.24
N GLN A 37 7.65 10.18 1.93
CA GLN A 37 6.86 11.40 1.74
C GLN A 37 5.89 11.27 0.56
N LYS A 38 6.28 10.55 -0.50
CA LYS A 38 5.38 10.24 -1.64
C LYS A 38 4.22 9.32 -1.25
N ALA A 39 4.34 8.56 -0.16
CA ALA A 39 3.30 7.64 0.29
C ALA A 39 2.21 8.30 1.14
N ALA A 40 2.31 9.60 1.45
CA ALA A 40 1.35 10.31 2.30
C ALA A 40 -0.10 10.35 1.77
N HIS A 41 -0.32 9.97 0.50
CA HIS A 41 -1.63 9.92 -0.14
C HIS A 41 -2.25 8.51 -0.18
N LEU A 42 -1.52 7.50 0.29
CA LEU A 42 -1.99 6.11 0.42
C LEU A 42 -2.76 5.97 1.73
#